data_AF-A0A533QBP8-F1
#
_entry.id   AF-A0A533QBP8-F1
#
_cell.length_a   1.000
_cell.length_b   1.000
_cell.length_c   1.000
_cell.angle_alpha   90.00
_cell.angle_beta   90.00
_cell.angle_gamma   90.00
#
_symmetry.space_group_name_H-M   'P 1'
#
loop_
_entity.id
_entity.type
_entity.pdbx_description
1 polymer ?
#
loop_
_entity_poly.entity_id
_entity_poly.type
_entity_poly.pdbx_seq_one_letter_code
_entity_poly.pdbx_strand_id
1 'polypeptide(L)' 'MNLTERIIKNVKTLPESKQVEVLDFIEYLRSKAEREENIAWNVFSLSSAMRGMEDEKTPYTINDLKETF' A
#
# COMPACT_ATOMS: atom_id res chain seq x y z
N MET A 1 -17.07 -23.71 12.31
CA MET A 1 -17.00 -23.25 10.91
C MET A 1 -16.25 -21.93 10.90
N ASN A 2 -15.07 -21.89 10.27
CA ASN A 2 -14.24 -20.68 10.21
C ASN A 2 -14.78 -19.68 9.17
N LEU A 3 -14.27 -18.45 9.18
CA LEU A 3 -14.75 -17.39 8.29
C LEU A 3 -14.57 -17.77 6.80
N THR A 4 -13.45 -18.38 6.45
CA THR A 4 -13.13 -18.83 5.08
C THR A 4 -14.13 -19.86 4.59
N GLU A 5 -14.49 -20.85 5.41
CA GLU A 5 -15.52 -21.84 5.11
C GLU A 5 -16.89 -21.19 4.86
N ARG A 6 -17.22 -20.14 5.61
CA ARG A 6 -18.48 -19.38 5.41
C ARG A 6 -18.47 -18.63 4.09
N ILE A 7 -17.34 -18.01 3.73
CA ILE A 7 -17.19 -17.33 2.44
C ILE A 7 -17.36 -18.33 1.29
N ILE A 8 -16.64 -19.45 1.31
CA ILE A 8 -16.71 -20.48 0.26
C ILE A 8 -18.16 -20.99 0.10
N LYS A 9 -18.86 -21.25 1.21
CA LYS A 9 -20.25 -21.70 1.15
C LYS A 9 -21.17 -20.67 0.49
N ASN A 10 -21.03 -19.39 0.80
CA ASN A 10 -21.83 -18.34 0.19
C ASN A 10 -21.50 -18.14 -1.30
N VAL A 11 -20.21 -18.15 -1.66
CA VAL A 11 -19.77 -18.02 -3.06
C VAL A 11 -20.35 -19.14 -3.92
N LYS A 12 -20.36 -20.38 -3.42
CA LYS A 12 -20.96 -21.53 -4.12
C LYS A 12 -22.46 -21.40 -4.40
N THR A 13 -23.18 -20.55 -3.65
CA THR A 13 -24.61 -20.32 -3.87
C THR A 13 -24.91 -19.23 -4.90
N LEU A 14 -23.90 -18.47 -5.32
CA LEU A 14 -24.05 -17.40 -6.29
C LEU A 14 -24.02 -17.93 -7.73
N PRO A 15 -24.71 -17.28 -8.67
CA PRO A 15 -24.51 -17.50 -10.10
C PRO A 15 -23.06 -17.22 -10.51
N GLU A 16 -22.58 -17.88 -11.56
CA GLU A 16 -21.20 -17.76 -12.04
C GLU A 16 -20.78 -16.30 -12.30
N SER A 17 -21.66 -15.48 -12.90
CA SER A 17 -21.40 -14.06 -13.12
C SER A 17 -21.08 -13.29 -11.84
N LYS A 18 -21.70 -13.66 -10.73
CA LYS A 18 -21.43 -13.08 -9.41
C LYS A 18 -20.23 -13.71 -8.72
N GLN A 19 -19.88 -14.95 -9.04
CA GLN A 19 -18.62 -15.55 -8.57
C GLN A 19 -17.40 -14.86 -9.20
N VAL A 20 -17.49 -14.45 -10.47
CA VAL A 20 -16.46 -13.64 -11.14
C VAL A 20 -16.24 -12.32 -10.42
N GLU A 21 -17.31 -11.57 -10.09
CA GLU A 21 -17.20 -10.32 -9.32
C GLU A 21 -16.51 -10.52 -7.96
N VAL A 22 -16.77 -11.66 -7.30
CA VAL A 22 -16.08 -12.01 -6.04
C VAL A 22 -14.60 -12.29 -6.27
N LEU A 23 -14.24 -12.98 -7.34
CA LEU A 23 -12.85 -13.25 -7.69
C LEU A 23 -12.09 -11.94 -7.93
N ASP A 24 -12.64 -11.04 -8.73
CA ASP A 24 -12.07 -9.72 -9.01
C ASP A 24 -11.82 -8.93 -7.72
N PHE A 25 -12.79 -8.99 -6.79
CA PHE A 25 -12.65 -8.32 -5.49
C PHE A 25 -11.54 -8.93 -4.62
N ILE A 26 -11.37 -10.25 -4.63
CA ILE A 26 -10.30 -10.93 -3.90
C ILE A 26 -8.93 -10.53 -4.47
N GLU A 27 -8.79 -10.45 -5.79
CA GLU A 27 -7.55 -9.99 -6.43
C GLU A 27 -7.24 -8.53 -6.07
N TYR A 28 -8.25 -7.66 -6.12
CA TYR A 28 -8.11 -6.28 -5.66
C TYR A 28 -7.63 -6.19 -4.20
N LEU A 29 -8.23 -6.97 -3.30
CA LEU A 29 -7.82 -6.99 -1.89
C LEU A 29 -6.38 -7.44 -1.70
N ARG A 30 -5.91 -8.42 -2.49
CA ARG A 30 -4.51 -8.86 -2.46
C ARG A 30 -3.56 -7.74 -2.85
N SER A 31 -3.80 -7.10 -4.00
CA SER A 31 -2.98 -5.97 -4.45
C SER A 31 -3.04 -4.76 -3.52
N LYS A 32 -4.19 -4.53 -2.88
CA LYS A 32 -4.36 -3.47 -1.88
C LYS A 32 -3.49 -3.73 -0.64
N ALA A 33 -3.50 -4.95 -0.11
CA ALA A 33 -2.70 -5.31 1.06
C ALA A 33 -1.19 -5.12 0.79
N GLU A 34 -0.70 -5.56 -0.37
CA GLU A 34 0.69 -5.34 -0.79
C GLU A 34 1.04 -3.86 -0.89
N ARG A 35 0.13 -3.02 -1.40
CA ARG A 35 0.34 -1.58 -1.48
C ARG A 35 0.38 -0.94 -0.10
N GLU A 36 -0.51 -1.34 0.81
CA GLU A 36 -0.55 -0.84 2.19
C GLU A 36 0.73 -1.21 2.95
N GLU A 37 1.22 -2.44 2.80
CA GLU A 37 2.50 -2.89 3.35
C GLU A 37 3.67 -2.05 2.82
N ASN A 38 3.72 -1.82 1.50
CA ASN A 38 4.74 -0.96 0.89
C ASN A 38 4.69 0.49 1.39
N ILE A 39 3.49 1.05 1.58
CA ILE A 39 3.32 2.40 2.15
C ILE A 39 3.84 2.43 3.58
N ALA A 40 3.44 1.46 4.42
CA ALA A 40 3.90 1.36 5.79
C ALA A 40 5.43 1.23 5.86
N TRP A 41 6.02 0.41 4.99
CA TRP A 41 7.46 0.24 4.88
C TRP A 41 8.17 1.52 4.44
N ASN A 42 7.65 2.25 3.45
CA ASN A 42 8.22 3.53 3.00
C ASN A 42 8.23 4.57 4.12
N VAL A 43 7.12 4.69 4.87
CA VAL A 43 7.04 5.62 6.00
C VAL A 43 8.02 5.24 7.11
N PHE A 44 8.06 3.95 7.46
CA PHE A 44 8.98 3.44 8.48
C PHE A 44 10.45 3.61 8.09
N SER A 45 10.82 3.27 6.86
CA SER A 45 12.20 3.36 6.38
C SER A 45 12.68 4.80 6.29
N LEU A 46 11.86 5.72 5.75
CA LEU A 46 12.21 7.14 5.68
C LEU A 46 12.37 7.75 7.08
N SER A 47 11.39 7.54 7.97
CA SER A 47 11.48 8.04 9.35
C SER A 47 12.69 7.47 10.10
N SER A 48 13.03 6.20 9.85
CA SER A 48 14.23 5.59 10.43
C SER A 48 15.53 6.19 9.87
N ALA A 49 15.58 6.47 8.57
CA ALA A 49 16.75 7.05 7.91
C ALA A 49 16.98 8.52 8.31
N MET A 50 15.91 9.29 8.51
CA MET A 50 15.98 10.69 8.94
C MET A 50 16.24 10.85 10.45
N ARG A 51 16.14 9.76 11.22
CA ARG A 51 16.30 9.81 12.67
C ARG A 51 17.74 10.19 13.05
N GLY A 52 17.90 11.27 13.79
CA GLY A 52 19.18 11.87 14.15
C GLY A 52 19.68 12.94 13.18
N MET A 53 18.96 13.19 12.08
CA MET A 53 19.26 14.26 11.11
C MET A 53 18.25 15.41 11.16
N GLU A 54 17.32 15.42 12.12
CA GLU A 54 16.18 16.35 12.15
C GLU A 54 16.59 17.83 12.30
N ASP A 55 17.68 18.07 13.03
CA ASP A 55 18.24 19.41 13.28
C ASP A 55 19.43 19.75 12.37
N GLU A 56 19.77 18.88 11.42
CA GLU A 56 20.86 19.15 10.48
C GLU A 56 20.50 20.33 9.57
N LYS A 57 21.38 21.33 9.53
CA LYS A 57 21.22 22.45 8.60
C LYS A 57 21.43 21.95 7.18
N THR A 58 20.48 22.26 6.30
CA THR A 58 20.65 22.01 4.87
C THR A 58 21.92 22.70 4.37
N PRO A 59 22.85 21.97 3.73
CA PRO A 59 24.03 22.58 3.13
C PRO A 59 23.69 23.30 1.82
N TYR A 60 22.50 23.08 1.27
CA TYR A 60 22.05 23.64 0.00
C TYR A 60 21.21 24.89 0.20
N THR A 61 21.37 25.82 -0.73
CA THR A 61 20.72 27.12 -0.82
C THR A 61 20.09 27.31 -2.19
N ILE A 62 19.28 28.36 -2.34
CA ILE A 62 18.69 28.70 -3.65
C ILE A 62 19.74 29.06 -4.70
N ASN A 63 20.94 29.47 -4.27
CA ASN A 63 22.06 29.79 -5.15
C ASN A 63 22.69 28.55 -5.80
N ASP A 64 22.38 27.34 -5.30
CA ASP A 64 22.87 26.08 -5.87
C ASP A 64 22.02 25.59 -7.05
N LEU A 65 20.90 26.25 -7.34
CA LEU A 65 20.05 25.93 -8.49
C LEU A 65 20.73 26.36 -9.79
N LYS A 66 20.87 25.41 -10.73
CA LYS A 66 21.47 25.67 -12.05
C LYS A 66 20.49 26.31 -13.04
N GLU A 67 19.20 26.05 -12.89
CA GLU A 67 18.14 26.68 -13.70
C GLU A 67 17.48 27.81 -12.90
N THR A 68 17.32 28.96 -13.56
CA THR A 68 16.53 30.10 -13.09
C THR A 68 15.61 30.52 -14.25
N PHE A 69 14.32 30.71 -13.96
CA PHE A 69 13.27 31.07 -14.93
C PHE A 69 12.93 32.56 -14.85
#